data_AF-A0A0S7C4S2-F1
#
_entry.id   AF-A0A0S7C4S2-F1
#
_cell.length_a   1.000
_cell.length_b   1.000
_cell.length_c   1.000
_cell.angle_alpha   90.00
_cell.angle_beta   90.00
_cell.angle_gamma   90.00
#
_symmetry.space_group_name_H-M   'P 1'
#
loop_
_entity.id
_entity.type
_entity.pdbx_description
1 polymer ?
#
loop_
_entity_poly.entity_id
_entity_poly.type
_entity_poly.pdbx_seq_one_letter_code
_entity_poly.pdbx_strand_id
1 'polypeptide(L)'
;MEQKDYLLREIEKLGIVIRAIQQKIFGGSGPPAITLERQEAEAREMLLNEINFDLDRFLQMDLTESEKYVNGFKGFSIENIEALAAFIAKIGFSKQSEPSRTYLEKALQLFEICNIKSKTFSFERENHISALSSALAKPD
;
A
#
# COMPACT_ATOMS: atom_id res chain seq x y z
N MET A 1 -23.57 10.98 -16.75
CA MET A 1 -23.89 10.69 -15.34
C MET A 1 -23.34 9.29 -14.98
N GLU A 2 -23.70 8.26 -15.74
CA GLU A 2 -23.31 6.85 -15.50
C GLU A 2 -21.81 6.56 -15.31
N GLN A 3 -20.91 7.16 -16.11
CA GLN A 3 -19.47 6.89 -15.99
C GLN A 3 -18.86 7.45 -14.70
N LYS A 4 -19.31 8.63 -14.27
CA LYS A 4 -18.85 9.27 -13.03
C LYS A 4 -19.31 8.46 -11.82
N ASP A 5 -20.56 7.99 -11.85
CA ASP A 5 -21.14 7.16 -10.78
C ASP A 5 -20.52 5.76 -10.73
N TYR A 6 -20.15 5.22 -11.89
CA TYR A 6 -19.37 3.99 -11.96
C TYR A 6 -17.97 4.17 -11.34
N LEU A 7 -17.24 5.22 -11.71
CA LEU A 7 -15.90 5.46 -11.17
C LEU A 7 -15.92 5.69 -9.65
N LEU A 8 -16.89 6.46 -9.15
CA LEU A 8 -17.03 6.71 -7.71
C LEU A 8 -17.24 5.41 -6.93
N ARG A 9 -18.07 4.50 -7.45
CA ARG A 9 -18.28 3.17 -6.83
C ARG A 9 -17.01 2.33 -6.80
N GLU A 10 -16.21 2.36 -7.86
CA GLU A 10 -14.93 1.64 -7.87
C GLU A 10 -13.95 2.23 -6.85
N ILE A 11 -13.89 3.57 -6.71
CA ILE A 11 -13.08 4.22 -5.68
C ILE A 11 -13.53 3.79 -4.28
N GLU A 12 -14.82 3.85 -3.98
CA GLU A 12 -15.37 3.50 -2.67
C GLU A 12 -15.13 2.02 -2.33
N LYS A 13 -15.43 1.12 -3.26
CA LYS A 13 -15.23 -0.32 -3.11
C LYS A 13 -13.78 -0.62 -2.75
N LEU A 14 -12.85 -0.03 -3.50
CA LEU A 14 -11.42 -0.29 -3.33
C LEU A 14 -10.90 0.22 -1.98
N GLY A 15 -11.34 1.41 -1.56
CA GLY A 15 -11.01 1.93 -0.24
C GLY A 15 -11.54 1.07 0.91
N ILE A 16 -12.77 0.55 0.78
CA ILE A 16 -13.36 -0.37 1.76
C ILE A 16 -12.55 -1.65 1.85
N VAL A 17 -12.19 -2.25 0.72
CA VAL A 17 -11.44 -3.51 0.67
C VAL A 17 -10.04 -3.34 1.26
N ILE A 18 -9.28 -2.30 0.90
CA ILE A 18 -7.94 -2.06 1.47
C ILE A 18 -8.02 -1.96 2.99
N ARG A 19 -8.97 -1.19 3.54
CA ARG A 19 -9.14 -1.05 4.99
C ARG A 19 -9.56 -2.36 5.67
N ALA A 20 -10.43 -3.15 5.02
CA ALA A 20 -10.83 -4.46 5.54
C ALA A 20 -9.65 -5.43 5.61
N ILE A 21 -8.80 -5.46 4.57
CA ILE A 21 -7.56 -6.26 4.56
C ILE A 21 -6.65 -5.79 5.69
N GLN A 22 -6.39 -4.48 5.80
CA GLN A 22 -5.57 -3.92 6.87
C GLN A 22 -6.06 -4.31 8.27
N GLN A 23 -7.37 -4.20 8.52
CA GLN A 23 -7.97 -4.53 9.82
C GLN A 23 -7.89 -6.02 10.12
N LYS A 24 -8.07 -6.88 9.11
CA LYS A 24 -7.93 -8.33 9.28
C LYS A 24 -6.49 -8.73 9.61
N ILE A 25 -5.52 -8.13 8.93
CA ILE A 25 -4.10 -8.45 9.11
C ILE A 25 -3.55 -7.87 10.43
N PHE A 26 -3.92 -6.64 10.78
CA PHE A 26 -3.27 -5.90 11.88
C PHE A 26 -4.19 -5.46 13.02
N GLY A 27 -5.50 -5.71 12.94
CA GLY A 27 -6.49 -5.21 13.90
C GLY A 27 -6.93 -6.22 14.97
N GLY A 28 -6.39 -7.44 14.96
CA GLY A 28 -6.72 -8.46 15.96
C GLY A 28 -5.91 -8.31 17.25
N SER A 29 -6.60 -8.13 18.38
CA SER A 29 -6.02 -8.10 19.74
C SER A 29 -5.68 -9.50 20.30
N GLY A 30 -5.51 -10.51 19.44
CA GLY A 30 -5.28 -11.89 19.84
C GLY A 30 -3.80 -12.17 20.15
N PRO A 31 -3.49 -13.19 20.96
CA PRO A 31 -2.11 -13.67 21.11
C PRO A 31 -1.52 -14.02 19.72
N PRO A 32 -0.18 -13.96 19.55
CA PRO A 32 0.47 -14.14 18.25
C PRO A 32 0.38 -15.60 17.80
N ALA A 33 -0.81 -16.02 17.35
CA ALA A 33 -1.07 -17.37 16.85
C ALA A 33 -0.78 -17.48 15.35
N ILE A 34 -0.63 -16.34 14.67
CA ILE A 34 -0.28 -16.25 13.25
C ILE A 34 1.12 -15.63 13.21
N THR A 35 2.09 -16.34 12.63
CA THR A 35 3.43 -15.78 12.43
C THR A 35 3.33 -14.64 11.40
N LEU A 36 4.25 -13.68 11.47
CA LEU A 36 4.26 -12.54 10.56
C LEU A 36 4.25 -12.98 9.09
N GLU A 37 4.94 -14.07 8.77
CA GLU A 37 5.02 -14.63 7.43
C GLU A 37 3.64 -15.04 6.91
N ARG A 38 2.79 -15.57 7.79
CA ARG A 38 1.42 -15.94 7.43
C ARG A 38 0.53 -14.71 7.25
N GLN A 39 0.69 -13.67 8.07
CA GLN A 39 0.02 -12.39 7.86
C GLN A 39 0.38 -11.77 6.49
N GLU A 40 1.65 -11.85 6.12
CA GLU A 40 2.16 -11.35 4.84
C GLU A 40 1.64 -12.17 3.65
N ALA A 41 1.60 -13.50 3.77
CA ALA A 41 1.04 -14.38 2.75
C ALA A 41 -0.46 -14.14 2.56
N GLU A 42 -1.22 -14.02 3.67
CA GLU A 42 -2.64 -13.70 3.63
C GLU A 42 -2.90 -12.31 3.03
N ALA A 43 -2.04 -11.33 3.32
CA ALA A 43 -2.11 -9.99 2.72
C ALA A 43 -1.94 -10.04 1.19
N ARG A 44 -0.94 -10.79 0.69
CA ARG A 44 -0.72 -10.99 -0.75
C ARG A 44 -1.93 -11.60 -1.44
N GLU A 45 -2.45 -12.68 -0.86
CA GLU A 45 -3.60 -13.39 -1.41
C GLU A 45 -4.84 -12.50 -1.47
N MET A 46 -5.12 -11.74 -0.41
CA MET A 46 -6.27 -10.85 -0.38
C MET A 46 -6.13 -9.66 -1.34
N LEU A 47 -4.96 -9.05 -1.47
CA LEU A 47 -4.74 -7.98 -2.45
C LEU A 47 -4.98 -8.50 -3.88
N LEU A 48 -4.49 -9.69 -4.19
CA LEU A 48 -4.67 -10.31 -5.49
C LEU A 48 -6.14 -10.66 -5.75
N ASN A 49 -6.80 -11.34 -4.81
CA ASN A 49 -8.15 -11.87 -5.04
C ASN A 49 -9.24 -10.80 -4.95
N GLU A 50 -9.08 -9.80 -4.09
CA GLU A 50 -10.14 -8.82 -3.81
C GLU A 50 -10.06 -7.57 -4.69
N ILE A 51 -8.84 -7.14 -5.05
CA ILE A 51 -8.62 -5.93 -5.87
C ILE A 51 -7.74 -6.15 -7.10
N ASN A 52 -7.39 -7.39 -7.43
CA ASN A 52 -6.50 -7.75 -8.55
C ASN A 52 -5.11 -7.11 -8.47
N PHE A 53 -4.65 -6.76 -7.26
CA PHE A 53 -3.34 -6.18 -7.05
C PHE A 53 -2.33 -7.27 -6.70
N ASP A 54 -1.48 -7.59 -7.66
CA ASP A 54 -0.39 -8.56 -7.52
C ASP A 54 0.80 -7.89 -6.82
N LEU A 55 0.88 -8.11 -5.51
CA LEU A 55 1.94 -7.52 -4.69
C LEU A 55 3.32 -8.05 -5.09
N ASP A 56 3.46 -9.34 -5.39
CA ASP A 56 4.77 -9.93 -5.72
C ASP A 56 5.32 -9.36 -7.02
N ARG A 57 4.45 -9.19 -8.03
CA ARG A 57 4.82 -8.50 -9.26
C ARG A 57 5.17 -7.04 -9.01
N PHE A 58 4.38 -6.34 -8.19
CA PHE A 58 4.60 -4.93 -7.89
C PHE A 58 5.94 -4.66 -7.20
N LEU A 59 6.34 -5.53 -6.26
CA LEU A 59 7.61 -5.43 -5.53
C LEU A 59 8.85 -5.48 -6.46
N GLN A 60 8.71 -6.03 -7.68
CA GLN A 60 9.80 -6.17 -8.64
C GLN A 60 9.90 -5.02 -9.66
N MET A 61 8.89 -4.14 -9.73
CA MET A 61 8.82 -3.08 -10.73
C MET A 61 9.80 -1.93 -10.47
N ASP A 62 10.14 -1.13 -11.48
CA ASP A 62 10.71 0.20 -11.25
C ASP A 62 9.62 1.26 -10.98
N LEU A 63 10.00 2.52 -10.74
CA LEU A 63 9.03 3.61 -10.50
C LEU A 63 8.08 3.83 -11.69
N THR A 64 8.58 3.78 -12.93
CA THR A 64 7.79 4.02 -14.15
C THR A 64 6.78 2.89 -14.36
N GLU A 65 7.21 1.66 -14.14
CA GLU A 65 6.36 0.48 -14.20
C GLU A 65 5.31 0.49 -13.08
N SER A 66 5.72 0.88 -11.86
CA SER A 66 4.84 0.99 -10.69
C SER A 66 3.76 2.04 -10.93
N GLU A 67 4.12 3.21 -11.46
CA GLU A 67 3.17 4.26 -11.84
C GLU A 67 2.18 3.75 -12.89
N LYS A 68 2.66 3.10 -13.96
CA LYS A 68 1.79 2.53 -15.00
C LYS A 68 0.86 1.46 -14.44
N TYR A 69 1.37 0.60 -13.57
CA TYR A 69 0.61 -0.49 -12.95
C TYR A 69 -0.54 0.07 -12.12
N VAL A 70 -0.23 0.98 -11.18
CA VAL A 70 -1.20 1.68 -10.33
C VAL A 70 -2.22 2.47 -11.15
N ASN A 71 -1.80 3.13 -12.23
CA ASN A 71 -2.68 3.87 -13.14
C ASN A 71 -3.60 2.97 -13.98
N GLY A 72 -3.30 1.68 -14.11
CA GLY A 72 -4.14 0.71 -14.80
C GLY A 72 -5.42 0.34 -14.04
N PHE A 73 -5.47 0.60 -12.73
CA PHE A 73 -6.61 0.27 -11.89
C PHE A 73 -7.66 1.38 -11.90
N LYS A 74 -8.89 1.02 -12.22
CA LYS A 74 -10.04 1.88 -11.93
C LYS A 74 -10.26 1.91 -10.42
N GLY A 75 -10.52 3.07 -9.85
CA GLY A 75 -10.73 3.22 -8.41
C GLY A 75 -9.48 3.51 -7.59
N PHE A 76 -8.27 3.49 -8.18
CA PHE A 76 -7.04 3.95 -7.51
C PHE A 76 -6.99 5.48 -7.48
N SER A 77 -7.79 6.08 -6.60
CA SER A 77 -7.69 7.49 -6.23
C SER A 77 -6.42 7.75 -5.40
N ILE A 78 -6.10 9.02 -5.17
CA ILE A 78 -4.96 9.41 -4.32
C ILE A 78 -5.09 8.76 -2.94
N GLU A 79 -6.28 8.84 -2.33
CA GLU A 79 -6.55 8.32 -0.98
C GLU A 79 -6.40 6.80 -0.91
N ASN A 80 -6.84 6.08 -1.95
CA ASN A 80 -6.72 4.63 -2.00
C ASN A 80 -5.27 4.19 -2.23
N ILE A 81 -4.51 4.93 -3.02
CA ILE A 81 -3.07 4.68 -3.21
C ILE A 81 -2.32 4.95 -1.91
N GLU A 82 -2.63 6.03 -1.19
CA GLU A 82 -2.05 6.32 0.12
C GLU A 82 -2.38 5.24 1.15
N ALA A 83 -3.63 4.75 1.16
CA ALA A 83 -4.02 3.64 2.03
C ALA A 83 -3.22 2.36 1.71
N LEU A 84 -3.02 2.06 0.42
CA LEU A 84 -2.18 0.93 -0.01
C LEU A 84 -0.72 1.13 0.38
N ALA A 85 -0.18 2.34 0.21
CA ALA A 85 1.19 2.69 0.59
C ALA A 85 1.41 2.51 2.10
N ALA A 86 0.50 3.00 2.93
CA ALA A 86 0.54 2.82 4.37
C ALA A 86 0.43 1.33 4.78
N PHE A 87 -0.38 0.53 4.07
CA PHE A 87 -0.46 -0.91 4.29
C PHE A 87 0.87 -1.62 4.01
N ILE A 88 1.46 -1.36 2.85
CA ILE A 88 2.74 -1.95 2.43
C ILE A 88 3.86 -1.51 3.37
N ALA A 89 3.89 -0.24 3.77
CA ALA A 89 4.84 0.27 4.77
C ALA A 89 4.73 -0.50 6.09
N LYS A 90 3.50 -0.75 6.57
CA LYS A 90 3.26 -1.48 7.82
C LYS A 90 3.78 -2.91 7.75
N ILE A 91 3.62 -3.60 6.63
CA ILE A 91 4.22 -4.93 6.38
C ILE A 91 5.76 -4.83 6.44
N GLY A 92 6.33 -3.82 5.79
CA GLY A 92 7.77 -3.59 5.78
C GLY A 92 8.33 -3.38 7.19
N PHE A 93 7.64 -2.57 8.01
CA PHE A 93 8.04 -2.27 9.39
C PHE A 93 7.84 -3.41 10.38
N SER A 94 6.93 -4.35 10.12
CA SER A 94 6.60 -5.41 11.08
C SER A 94 7.58 -6.59 11.04
N LYS A 95 8.59 -6.59 10.16
CA LYS A 95 9.63 -7.63 10.06
C LYS A 95 10.50 -7.70 11.32
N GLN A 96 10.64 -8.92 11.87
CA GLN A 96 11.23 -9.16 13.21
C GLN A 96 12.73 -8.85 13.30
N SER A 97 13.50 -9.14 12.25
CA SER A 97 14.95 -8.90 12.26
C SER A 97 15.25 -7.45 11.88
N GLU A 98 14.76 -7.02 10.72
CA GLU A 98 14.95 -5.67 10.19
C GLU A 98 13.80 -5.29 9.25
N PRO A 99 13.45 -3.99 9.13
CA PRO A 99 12.44 -3.55 8.20
C PRO A 99 12.76 -3.99 6.77
N SER A 100 11.77 -4.52 6.04
CA SER A 100 12.01 -4.94 4.67
C SER A 100 12.20 -3.73 3.77
N ARG A 101 13.46 -3.49 3.36
CA ARG A 101 13.85 -2.39 2.48
C ARG A 101 12.97 -2.30 1.23
N THR A 102 12.74 -3.43 0.54
CA THR A 102 11.92 -3.50 -0.67
C THR A 102 10.50 -3.02 -0.43
N TYR A 103 9.85 -3.42 0.67
CA TYR A 103 8.51 -2.97 1.01
C TYR A 103 8.47 -1.46 1.31
N LEU A 104 9.46 -0.96 2.04
CA LEU A 104 9.53 0.46 2.38
C LEU A 104 9.80 1.34 1.15
N GLU A 105 10.72 0.94 0.28
CA GLU A 105 10.96 1.61 -1.01
C GLU A 105 9.69 1.62 -1.87
N LYS A 106 8.91 0.54 -1.86
CA LYS A 106 7.66 0.44 -2.61
C LYS A 106 6.54 1.29 -2.05
N ALA A 107 6.42 1.37 -0.73
CA ALA A 107 5.52 2.32 -0.09
C ALA A 107 5.90 3.77 -0.42
N LEU A 108 7.20 4.08 -0.43
CA LEU A 108 7.70 5.41 -0.79
C LEU A 108 7.35 5.78 -2.23
N GLN A 109 7.57 4.87 -3.19
CA GLN A 109 7.18 5.07 -4.59
C GLN A 109 5.69 5.39 -4.75
N LEU A 110 4.80 4.73 -3.99
CA LEU A 110 3.36 5.02 -4.03
C LEU A 110 3.03 6.41 -3.48
N PHE A 111 3.68 6.86 -2.41
CA PHE A 111 3.50 8.22 -1.90
C PHE A 111 4.04 9.28 -2.87
N GLU A 112 5.15 9.01 -3.57
CA GLU A 112 5.67 9.87 -4.63
C GLU A 112 4.70 9.98 -5.80
N ILE A 113 4.11 8.86 -6.23
CA ILE A 113 3.04 8.87 -7.25
C ILE A 113 1.87 9.75 -6.80
N CYS A 114 1.48 9.69 -5.52
CA CYS A 114 0.44 10.57 -4.97
C CYS A 114 0.84 12.05 -5.01
N ASN A 115 2.09 12.40 -4.72
CA ASN A 115 2.61 13.76 -4.84
C ASN A 115 2.53 14.29 -6.28
N ILE A 116 2.94 13.47 -7.25
CA ILE A 116 2.88 13.81 -8.68
C ILE A 116 1.42 14.03 -9.12
N LYS A 117 0.52 13.14 -8.70
CA LYS A 117 -0.90 13.19 -9.09
C LYS A 117 -1.67 14.32 -8.44
N SER A 118 -1.52 14.51 -7.13
CA SER A 118 -2.35 15.46 -6.38
C SER A 118 -1.97 16.90 -6.67
N LYS A 119 -0.68 17.16 -6.95
CA LYS A 119 -0.12 18.52 -7.08
C LYS A 119 -0.45 19.41 -5.87
N THR A 120 -0.75 18.79 -4.74
CA THR A 120 -1.12 19.42 -3.48
C THR A 120 -0.29 18.81 -2.36
N PHE A 121 0.12 19.66 -1.44
CA PHE A 121 0.88 19.24 -0.28
C PHE A 121 -0.02 18.53 0.73
N SER A 122 0.47 17.43 1.33
CA SER A 122 -0.22 16.68 2.38
C SER A 122 0.73 16.42 3.54
N PHE A 123 0.44 16.98 4.72
CA PHE A 123 1.25 16.77 5.92
C PHE A 123 1.34 15.29 6.32
N GLU A 124 0.23 14.56 6.20
CA GLU A 124 0.20 13.13 6.53
C GLU A 124 1.11 12.31 5.61
N ARG A 125 1.06 12.62 4.30
CA ARG A 125 1.93 12.01 3.31
C ARG A 125 3.41 12.30 3.59
N GLU A 126 3.74 13.55 3.87
CA GLU A 126 5.13 13.92 4.18
C GLU A 126 5.65 13.25 5.45
N ASN A 127 4.79 13.08 6.47
CA ASN A 127 5.14 12.33 7.66
C ASN A 127 5.46 10.85 7.32
N HIS A 128 4.66 10.22 6.46
CA HIS A 128 4.95 8.87 5.98
C HIS A 128 6.26 8.80 5.18
N ILE A 129 6.46 9.70 4.23
CA ILE A 129 7.69 9.79 3.41
C ILE A 129 8.93 9.97 4.30
N SER A 130 8.85 10.84 5.31
CA SER A 130 9.93 11.09 6.26
C SER A 130 10.26 9.86 7.09
N ALA A 131 9.24 9.15 7.60
CA ALA A 131 9.42 7.92 8.36
C ALA A 131 10.06 6.80 7.52
N LEU A 132 9.61 6.64 6.28
CA LEU A 132 10.15 5.67 5.33
C LEU A 132 11.61 5.99 4.97
N SER A 133 11.89 7.24 4.61
CA SER A 133 13.24 7.69 4.26
C SER A 133 14.22 7.50 5.42
N SER A 134 13.79 7.81 6.65
CA SER A 134 14.60 7.63 7.86
C SER A 134 14.90 6.15 8.13
N ALA A 135 13.96 5.26 7.85
CA ALA A 135 14.16 3.82 7.99
C ALA A 135 15.12 3.26 6.93
N LEU A 136 15.02 3.75 5.68
CA LEU A 136 15.86 3.35 4.55
C LEU A 136 17.30 3.91 4.60
N ALA A 137 17.51 4.98 5.36
CA ALA A 137 18.83 5.61 5.54
C ALA A 137 19.73 4.89 6.55
N LYS A 138 19.19 3.94 7.32
CA LYS A 138 20.00 3.13 8.23
C LYS A 138 20.83 2.13 7.41
N PRO A 139 22.16 2.04 7.60
CA PRO A 139 22.97 1.01 6.97
C PRO A 139 22.62 -0.36 7.55
N ASP A 140 22.63 -1.39 6.67
CA ASP A 140 22.52 -2.81 7.03
C ASP A 140 23.67 -3.25 7.95
#